data_AF-A0A2X2WMH0-F1
#
_entry.id   AF-A0A2X2WMH0-F1
#
_cell.length_a   1.000
_cell.length_b   1.000
_cell.length_c   1.000
_cell.angle_alpha   90.00
_cell.angle_beta   90.00
_cell.angle_gamma   90.00
#
_symmetry.space_group_name_H-M   'P 1'
#
loop_
_entity.id
_entity.type
_entity.pdbx_description
1 polymer ?
#
loop_
_entity_poly.entity_id
_entity_poly.type
_entity_poly.pdbx_seq_one_letter_code
_entity_poly.pdbx_strand_id
1 'polypeptide(L)'
;MVMEDLSDHNIWRDELIKGAWYPQAARQLGEYLAQTLFHTSDFYLHPHDKKAQVATFINPEMCEITEDLFFNDPYQIHERNSYPAEIEGDVAALRSDAQLKLAVAALKHRFFSHAEALLHGDIHSGSIFVADGRLKAIDAEFGYFGPIGFDVGTAIGNLLLNFCGLPGHLGIRDAAAAREQRLTDIQELWNTFAERFQVLATEKTRDAALRAPGYASEFLKKVWADAIGFCGTELIRRSVGLSHVADIDTIQDAEMRHECLRHAITLGKALIVIADRIESVEALIARVRQYS
;
A
#
# COMPACT_ATOMS: atom_id res chain seq x y z
N MET A 1 13.35 13.01 -19.18
CA MET A 1 12.21 13.64 -18.50
C MET A 1 12.68 14.97 -17.93
N VAL A 2 11.93 16.06 -18.15
CA VAL A 2 12.16 17.37 -17.51
C VAL A 2 10.94 17.65 -16.64
N MET A 3 11.13 17.97 -15.36
CA MET A 3 10.05 18.10 -14.37
C MET A 3 10.26 19.31 -13.45
N GLU A 4 9.21 19.66 -12.68
CA GLU A 4 9.26 20.66 -11.62
C GLU A 4 10.33 20.29 -10.58
N ASP A 5 11.09 21.27 -10.11
CA ASP A 5 12.02 21.10 -8.99
C ASP A 5 11.24 21.07 -7.67
N LEU A 6 11.47 20.03 -6.87
CA LEU A 6 10.83 19.82 -5.56
C LEU A 6 11.85 19.89 -4.42
N SER A 7 13.00 20.55 -4.64
CA SER A 7 14.05 20.72 -3.62
C SER A 7 13.60 21.46 -2.35
N ASP A 8 12.42 22.08 -2.35
CA ASP A 8 11.77 22.68 -1.17
C ASP A 8 10.80 21.71 -0.44
N HIS A 9 10.80 20.43 -0.81
CA HIS A 9 10.05 19.36 -0.16
C HIS A 9 11.00 18.31 0.45
N ASN A 10 10.46 17.49 1.36
CA ASN A 10 11.16 16.35 1.96
C ASN A 10 10.51 15.03 1.52
N ILE A 11 11.28 13.95 1.42
CA ILE A 11 10.73 12.61 1.22
C ILE A 11 9.93 12.21 2.47
N TRP A 12 8.68 11.80 2.28
CA TRP A 12 7.75 11.56 3.40
C TRP A 12 8.24 10.44 4.32
N ARG A 13 8.86 9.39 3.77
CA ARG A 13 9.46 8.31 4.57
C ARG A 13 10.46 8.85 5.60
N ASP A 14 11.38 9.71 5.19
CA ASP A 14 12.41 10.25 6.07
C ASP A 14 11.79 11.10 7.18
N GLU A 15 10.74 11.84 6.86
CA GLU A 15 9.99 12.64 7.82
C GLU A 15 9.22 11.78 8.83
N LEU A 16 8.58 10.70 8.36
CA LEU A 16 7.87 9.75 9.22
C LEU A 16 8.83 9.05 10.21
N ILE A 17 10.04 8.68 9.77
CA ILE A 17 11.08 8.09 10.62
C ILE A 17 11.49 9.07 11.74
N LYS A 18 11.60 10.37 11.42
CA LYS A 18 11.91 11.42 12.41
C LYS A 18 10.75 11.71 13.37
N GLY A 19 9.58 11.09 13.17
CA GLY A 19 8.36 11.39 13.91
C GLY A 19 7.74 12.74 13.52
N ALA A 20 8.11 13.32 12.38
CA ALA A 20 7.53 14.56 11.89
C ALA A 20 6.10 14.32 11.40
N TRP A 21 5.22 15.28 11.70
CA TRP A 21 3.80 15.18 11.36
C TRP A 21 3.40 16.25 10.35
N TYR A 22 2.79 15.79 9.25
CA TYR A 22 2.25 16.61 8.18
C TYR A 22 0.73 16.44 8.15
N PRO A 23 -0.06 17.32 8.80
CA PRO A 23 -1.48 17.08 9.08
C PRO A 23 -2.38 16.88 7.86
N GLN A 24 -1.93 17.30 6.67
CA GLN A 24 -2.71 17.21 5.43
C GLN A 24 -2.27 16.05 4.53
N ALA A 25 -1.14 15.39 4.83
CA ALA A 25 -0.52 14.43 3.91
C ALA A 25 -1.43 13.23 3.61
N ALA A 26 -2.01 12.62 4.65
CA ALA A 26 -2.92 11.48 4.49
C ALA A 26 -4.15 11.83 3.64
N ARG A 27 -4.79 12.97 3.94
CA ARG A 27 -5.92 13.49 3.16
C ARG A 27 -5.54 13.80 1.71
N GLN A 28 -4.41 14.47 1.48
CA GLN A 28 -3.95 14.80 0.13
C GLN A 28 -3.62 13.57 -0.70
N LEU A 29 -3.05 12.54 -0.07
CA LEU A 29 -2.81 11.26 -0.73
C LEU A 29 -4.14 10.55 -1.07
N GLY A 30 -5.11 10.55 -0.15
CA GLY A 30 -6.45 10.00 -0.40
C GLY A 30 -7.16 10.70 -1.58
N GLU A 31 -7.07 12.04 -1.65
CA GLU A 31 -7.60 12.83 -2.78
C GLU A 31 -6.87 12.49 -4.08
N TYR A 32 -5.53 12.44 -4.07
CA TYR A 32 -4.73 12.07 -5.24
C TYR A 32 -5.12 10.70 -5.79
N LEU A 33 -5.22 9.69 -4.93
CA LEU A 33 -5.61 8.32 -5.31
C LEU A 33 -7.03 8.30 -5.86
N ALA A 34 -7.99 8.98 -5.22
CA ALA A 34 -9.37 9.00 -5.70
C ALA A 34 -9.46 9.64 -7.09
N GLN A 35 -8.74 10.74 -7.32
CA GLN A 35 -8.75 11.46 -8.58
C GLN A 35 -8.13 10.64 -9.71
N THR A 36 -6.94 10.10 -9.50
CA THR A 36 -6.19 9.34 -10.51
C THR A 36 -6.87 8.02 -10.85
N LEU A 37 -7.29 7.25 -9.84
CA LEU A 37 -7.88 5.93 -10.02
C LEU A 37 -9.32 6.02 -10.57
N PHE A 38 -10.11 7.02 -10.16
CA PHE A 38 -11.46 7.20 -10.72
C PHE A 38 -11.42 7.59 -12.20
N HIS A 39 -10.66 8.63 -12.56
CA HIS A 39 -10.68 9.20 -13.91
C HIS A 39 -10.03 8.31 -14.98
N THR A 40 -9.32 7.26 -14.56
CA THR A 40 -8.74 6.26 -15.46
C THR A 40 -9.50 4.93 -15.43
N SER A 41 -10.56 4.82 -14.63
CA SER A 41 -11.40 3.62 -14.54
C SER A 41 -12.55 3.60 -15.56
N ASP A 42 -13.20 2.44 -15.69
CA ASP A 42 -14.40 2.25 -16.48
C ASP A 42 -15.62 3.07 -15.97
N PHE A 43 -15.57 3.65 -14.75
CA PHE A 43 -16.58 4.62 -14.32
C PHE A 43 -16.55 5.88 -15.18
N TYR A 44 -15.36 6.36 -15.57
CA TYR A 44 -15.20 7.64 -16.25
C TYR A 44 -14.86 7.50 -17.74
N LEU A 45 -13.91 6.62 -18.09
CA LEU A 45 -13.47 6.46 -19.46
C LEU A 45 -14.49 5.67 -20.28
N HIS A 46 -14.64 6.03 -21.56
CA HIS A 46 -15.38 5.19 -22.48
C HIS A 46 -14.64 3.85 -22.67
N PRO A 47 -15.32 2.68 -22.75
CA PRO A 47 -14.65 1.39 -22.77
C PRO A 47 -13.67 1.17 -23.93
N HIS A 48 -13.83 1.87 -25.06
CA HIS A 48 -12.87 1.84 -26.16
C HIS A 48 -11.60 2.61 -25.82
N ASP A 49 -11.73 3.82 -25.27
CA ASP A 49 -10.60 4.66 -24.89
C ASP A 49 -9.80 3.99 -23.78
N LYS A 50 -10.48 3.40 -22.81
CA LYS A 50 -9.83 2.63 -21.74
C LYS A 50 -9.07 1.43 -22.29
N LYS A 51 -9.64 0.65 -23.22
CA LYS A 51 -8.94 -0.49 -23.85
C LYS A 51 -7.72 -0.04 -24.66
N ALA A 52 -7.81 1.10 -25.35
CA ALA A 52 -6.68 1.68 -26.04
C ALA A 52 -5.58 2.10 -25.04
N GLN A 53 -5.94 2.72 -23.92
CA GLN A 53 -4.99 3.07 -22.87
C GLN A 53 -4.37 1.83 -22.21
N VAL A 54 -5.14 0.76 -21.96
CA VAL A 54 -4.60 -0.53 -21.50
C VAL A 54 -3.49 -0.98 -22.43
N ALA A 55 -3.72 -0.97 -23.75
CA ALA A 55 -2.69 -1.36 -24.72
C ALA A 55 -1.45 -0.45 -24.69
N THR A 56 -1.63 0.87 -24.52
CA THR A 56 -0.53 1.84 -24.42
C THR A 56 0.33 1.65 -23.16
N PHE A 57 -0.30 1.29 -22.03
CA PHE A 57 0.34 1.16 -20.72
C PHE A 57 0.62 -0.31 -20.33
N ILE A 58 0.76 -1.20 -21.32
CA ILE A 58 1.37 -2.51 -21.09
C ILE A 58 2.84 -2.27 -20.71
N ASN A 59 3.24 -2.70 -19.51
CA ASN A 59 4.55 -2.42 -18.91
C ASN A 59 5.15 -3.71 -18.29
N PRO A 60 5.46 -4.73 -19.12
CA PRO A 60 5.66 -6.09 -18.66
C PRO A 60 6.90 -6.23 -17.77
N GLU A 61 8.00 -5.53 -18.06
CA GLU A 61 9.22 -5.62 -17.27
C GLU A 61 9.04 -5.05 -15.86
N MET A 62 8.34 -3.92 -15.72
CA MET A 62 8.05 -3.34 -14.40
C MET A 62 7.02 -4.19 -13.64
N CYS A 63 6.01 -4.72 -14.33
CA CYS A 63 5.06 -5.66 -13.74
C CYS A 63 5.76 -6.93 -13.23
N GLU A 64 6.68 -7.52 -13.99
CA GLU A 64 7.43 -8.73 -13.61
C GLU A 64 8.20 -8.53 -12.29
N ILE A 65 8.84 -7.36 -12.11
CA ILE A 65 9.52 -7.03 -10.84
C ILE A 65 8.53 -7.09 -9.68
N THR A 66 7.35 -6.48 -9.81
CA THR A 66 6.32 -6.52 -8.76
C THR A 66 5.79 -7.94 -8.57
N GLU A 67 5.54 -8.67 -9.65
CA GLU A 67 5.04 -10.05 -9.64
C GLU A 67 5.95 -11.02 -8.88
N ASP A 68 7.26 -10.83 -9.00
CA ASP A 68 8.28 -11.58 -8.28
C ASP A 68 8.39 -11.14 -6.83
N LEU A 69 8.63 -9.85 -6.60
CA LEU A 69 9.01 -9.34 -5.29
C LEU A 69 7.84 -9.32 -4.31
N PHE A 70 6.60 -9.12 -4.76
CA PHE A 70 5.43 -9.12 -3.88
C PHE A 70 4.84 -10.49 -3.66
N PHE A 71 4.88 -11.37 -4.66
CA PHE A 71 4.01 -12.56 -4.68
C PHE A 71 4.75 -13.90 -4.81
N ASN A 72 6.04 -13.90 -5.18
CA ASN A 72 6.82 -15.14 -5.32
C ASN A 72 7.90 -15.22 -4.24
N ASP A 73 8.87 -14.31 -4.29
CA ASP A 73 10.14 -14.42 -3.60
C ASP A 73 9.97 -14.61 -2.08
N PRO A 74 9.17 -13.80 -1.35
CA PRO A 74 9.01 -13.95 0.09
C PRO A 74 8.43 -15.31 0.55
N TYR A 75 7.82 -16.07 -0.36
CA TYR A 75 7.09 -17.30 -0.06
C TYR A 75 7.79 -18.56 -0.58
N GLN A 76 9.05 -18.42 -1.01
CA GLN A 76 9.93 -19.50 -1.43
C GLN A 76 11.38 -19.27 -0.99
N ILE A 77 12.26 -20.24 -1.22
CA ILE A 77 13.71 -20.01 -1.09
C ILE A 77 14.14 -19.31 -2.37
N HIS A 78 14.53 -18.05 -2.27
CA HIS A 78 14.96 -17.24 -3.40
C HIS A 78 16.22 -16.44 -3.05
N GLU A 79 17.13 -16.27 -4.02
CA GLU A 79 18.41 -15.58 -3.81
C GLU A 79 18.28 -14.08 -3.55
N ARG A 80 17.16 -13.48 -3.98
CA ARG A 80 16.87 -12.05 -3.77
C ARG A 80 16.37 -11.76 -2.36
N ASN A 81 15.92 -12.76 -1.61
CA ASN A 81 15.47 -12.55 -0.24
C ASN A 81 16.67 -12.22 0.64
N SER A 82 16.53 -11.21 1.48
CA SER A 82 17.58 -10.72 2.37
C SER A 82 16.98 -10.41 3.73
N TYR A 83 17.51 -11.05 4.78
CA TYR A 83 17.06 -10.81 6.15
C TYR A 83 18.07 -11.40 7.15
N PRO A 84 18.08 -10.95 8.42
CA PRO A 84 18.95 -11.51 9.47
C PRO A 84 18.67 -12.99 9.72
N ALA A 85 19.71 -13.79 9.95
CA ALA A 85 19.59 -15.23 10.17
C ALA A 85 18.73 -15.56 11.40
N GLU A 86 18.69 -14.65 12.38
CA GLU A 86 17.94 -14.73 13.63
C GLU A 86 16.42 -14.76 13.43
N ILE A 87 15.92 -14.33 12.27
CA ILE A 87 14.48 -14.37 11.92
C ILE A 87 14.15 -15.44 10.89
N GLU A 88 15.10 -16.31 10.51
CA GLU A 88 14.84 -17.40 9.54
C GLU A 88 13.66 -18.29 9.94
N GLY A 89 13.42 -18.50 11.25
CA GLY A 89 12.25 -19.24 11.72
C GLY A 89 10.92 -18.58 11.32
N ASP A 90 10.85 -17.26 11.43
CA ASP A 90 9.68 -16.46 11.05
C ASP A 90 9.47 -16.49 9.52
N VAL A 91 10.55 -16.34 8.75
CA VAL A 91 10.49 -16.37 7.28
C VAL A 91 10.17 -17.77 6.76
N ALA A 92 10.75 -18.81 7.36
CA ALA A 92 10.46 -20.20 7.02
C ALA A 92 8.97 -20.53 7.16
N ALA A 93 8.32 -19.98 8.18
CA ALA A 93 6.89 -20.15 8.39
C ALA A 93 6.04 -19.60 7.23
N LEU A 94 6.47 -18.50 6.58
CA LEU A 94 5.78 -17.95 5.39
C LEU A 94 5.78 -18.94 4.22
N ARG A 95 6.90 -19.63 4.01
CA ARG A 95 7.10 -20.57 2.89
C ARG A 95 6.28 -21.86 3.05
N SER A 96 6.01 -22.27 4.30
CA SER A 96 5.26 -23.47 4.63
C SER A 96 3.76 -23.26 4.86
N ASP A 97 3.30 -22.00 4.99
CA ASP A 97 1.90 -21.72 5.30
C ASP A 97 1.01 -21.83 4.05
N ALA A 98 0.24 -22.92 3.98
CA ALA A 98 -0.65 -23.19 2.85
C ALA A 98 -1.77 -22.15 2.70
N GLN A 99 -2.33 -21.65 3.80
CA GLN A 99 -3.42 -20.68 3.74
C GLN A 99 -2.91 -19.33 3.23
N LEU A 100 -1.75 -18.90 3.71
CA LEU A 100 -1.08 -17.71 3.23
C LEU A 100 -0.77 -17.81 1.74
N LYS A 101 -0.18 -18.91 1.27
CA LYS A 101 0.17 -19.09 -0.14
C LYS A 101 -1.06 -19.07 -1.07
N LEU A 102 -2.19 -19.63 -0.63
CA LEU A 102 -3.45 -19.54 -1.38
C LEU A 102 -3.95 -18.09 -1.47
N ALA A 103 -3.88 -17.33 -0.38
CA ALA A 103 -4.29 -15.93 -0.36
C ALA A 103 -3.36 -15.05 -1.22
N VAL A 104 -2.04 -15.26 -1.16
CA VAL A 104 -1.05 -14.58 -2.02
C VAL A 104 -1.29 -14.91 -3.50
N ALA A 105 -1.54 -16.17 -3.84
CA ALA A 105 -1.84 -16.57 -5.21
C ALA A 105 -3.11 -15.88 -5.74
N ALA A 106 -4.14 -15.73 -4.90
CA ALA A 106 -5.34 -14.98 -5.26
C ALA A 106 -5.03 -13.50 -5.52
N LEU A 107 -4.23 -12.84 -4.68
CA LEU A 107 -3.78 -11.46 -4.89
C LEU A 107 -2.95 -11.30 -6.16
N LYS A 108 -2.02 -12.22 -6.43
CA LYS A 108 -1.24 -12.25 -7.67
C LYS A 108 -2.13 -12.37 -8.90
N HIS A 109 -3.15 -13.24 -8.85
CA HIS A 109 -4.10 -13.38 -9.95
C HIS A 109 -4.91 -12.09 -10.18
N ARG A 110 -5.31 -11.39 -9.10
CA ARG A 110 -5.95 -10.06 -9.21
C ARG A 110 -5.00 -9.07 -9.88
N PHE A 111 -3.73 -9.01 -9.46
CA PHE A 111 -2.70 -8.16 -10.08
C PHE A 111 -2.55 -8.44 -11.59
N PHE A 112 -2.55 -9.71 -12.00
CA PHE A 112 -2.46 -10.08 -13.42
C PHE A 112 -3.66 -9.68 -14.28
N SER A 113 -4.87 -9.73 -13.72
CA SER A 113 -6.09 -9.81 -14.54
C SER A 113 -7.06 -8.65 -14.34
N HIS A 114 -6.97 -7.94 -13.22
CA HIS A 114 -7.89 -6.85 -12.90
C HIS A 114 -7.35 -5.52 -13.42
N ALA A 115 -7.53 -5.25 -14.71
CA ALA A 115 -7.22 -3.94 -15.29
C ALA A 115 -8.29 -2.92 -14.89
N GLU A 116 -8.25 -2.32 -13.69
CA GLU A 116 -9.34 -1.49 -13.16
C GLU A 116 -9.14 0.00 -13.38
N ALA A 117 -7.91 0.48 -13.20
CA ALA A 117 -7.51 1.87 -13.41
C ALA A 117 -6.01 1.91 -13.77
N LEU A 118 -5.55 3.05 -14.29
CA LEU A 118 -4.12 3.28 -14.46
C LEU A 118 -3.52 3.59 -13.09
N LEU A 119 -2.72 2.65 -12.58
CA LEU A 119 -2.06 2.76 -11.29
C LEU A 119 -0.82 3.65 -11.38
N HIS A 120 -0.39 4.15 -10.22
CA HIS A 120 0.99 4.56 -10.01
C HIS A 120 1.92 3.33 -10.02
N GLY A 121 1.49 2.22 -9.42
CA GLY A 121 2.18 0.93 -9.47
C GLY A 121 3.33 0.74 -8.48
N ASP A 122 3.74 1.79 -7.76
CA ASP A 122 4.71 1.74 -6.64
C ASP A 122 4.56 2.93 -5.69
N ILE A 123 3.31 3.25 -5.33
CA ILE A 123 3.05 4.33 -4.38
C ILE A 123 3.45 3.88 -2.96
N HIS A 124 4.50 4.52 -2.44
CA HIS A 124 4.99 4.31 -1.09
C HIS A 124 5.52 5.63 -0.49
N SER A 125 5.77 5.69 0.81
CA SER A 125 6.21 6.94 1.48
C SER A 125 7.55 7.48 0.96
N GLY A 126 8.36 6.65 0.28
CA GLY A 126 9.56 7.09 -0.43
C GLY A 126 9.30 7.74 -1.80
N SER A 127 8.11 7.59 -2.38
CA SER A 127 7.70 8.13 -3.69
C SER A 127 6.76 9.33 -3.52
N ILE A 128 6.85 9.95 -2.35
CA ILE A 128 5.99 11.06 -1.94
C ILE A 128 6.88 12.14 -1.33
N PHE A 129 6.81 13.31 -1.93
CA PHE A 129 7.33 14.54 -1.34
C PHE A 129 6.26 15.22 -0.50
N VAL A 130 6.65 15.74 0.66
CA VAL A 130 5.81 16.53 1.57
C VAL A 130 6.48 17.86 1.92
N ALA A 131 5.64 18.89 2.07
CA ALA A 131 5.97 20.17 2.66
C ALA A 131 4.72 20.71 3.38
N ASP A 132 4.81 21.88 4.02
CA ASP A 132 3.65 22.48 4.69
C ASP A 132 2.47 22.65 3.71
N GLY A 133 1.37 21.95 4.02
CA GLY A 133 0.16 21.91 3.20
C GLY A 133 0.32 21.38 1.77
N ARG A 134 1.43 20.70 1.43
CA ARG A 134 1.71 20.22 0.06
C ARG A 134 2.17 18.77 0.05
N LEU A 135 1.66 18.02 -0.93
CA LEU A 135 2.06 16.65 -1.22
C LEU A 135 2.22 16.47 -2.73
N LYS A 136 3.29 15.79 -3.15
CA LYS A 136 3.55 15.44 -4.54
C LYS A 136 3.92 13.95 -4.62
N ALA A 137 3.11 13.17 -5.34
CA ALA A 137 3.49 11.81 -5.74
C ALA A 137 4.46 11.90 -6.94
N ILE A 138 5.50 11.07 -6.94
CA ILE A 138 6.53 11.02 -7.96
C ILE A 138 6.80 9.58 -8.38
N ASP A 139 7.50 9.39 -9.49
CA ASP A 139 8.09 8.08 -9.84
C ASP A 139 7.06 6.98 -10.17
N ALA A 140 6.07 7.32 -10.99
CA ALA A 140 5.05 6.39 -11.48
C ALA A 140 5.57 5.46 -12.61
N GLU A 141 6.83 5.00 -12.55
CA GLU A 141 7.45 4.17 -13.59
C GLU A 141 6.85 2.76 -13.69
N PHE A 142 6.29 2.25 -12.59
CA PHE A 142 5.56 0.98 -12.51
C PHE A 142 4.10 1.09 -13.01
N GLY A 143 3.70 2.24 -13.52
CA GLY A 143 2.33 2.50 -13.95
C GLY A 143 1.87 1.52 -15.04
N TYR A 144 0.75 0.85 -14.77
CA TYR A 144 0.03 -0.02 -15.70
C TYR A 144 -1.45 -0.06 -15.31
N PHE A 145 -2.31 -0.64 -16.16
CA PHE A 145 -3.71 -0.85 -15.79
C PHE A 145 -3.86 -2.08 -14.88
N GLY A 146 -4.06 -1.84 -13.59
CA GLY A 146 -4.12 -2.88 -12.55
C GLY A 146 -5.25 -2.65 -11.53
N PRO A 147 -5.29 -3.45 -10.45
CA PRO A 147 -6.34 -3.37 -9.44
C PRO A 147 -6.19 -2.11 -8.60
N ILE A 148 -7.26 -1.33 -8.44
CA ILE A 148 -7.27 -0.06 -7.69
C ILE A 148 -6.78 -0.25 -6.25
N GLY A 149 -7.11 -1.40 -5.65
CA GLY A 149 -6.68 -1.74 -4.29
C GLY A 149 -5.16 -1.86 -4.13
N PHE A 150 -4.38 -2.06 -5.20
CA PHE A 150 -2.93 -2.18 -5.09
C PHE A 150 -2.30 -0.88 -4.59
N ASP A 151 -2.55 0.25 -5.27
CA ASP A 151 -2.00 1.55 -4.86
C ASP A 151 -2.49 1.98 -3.47
N VAL A 152 -3.79 1.79 -3.19
CA VAL A 152 -4.35 2.09 -1.86
C VAL A 152 -3.69 1.20 -0.78
N GLY A 153 -3.48 -0.08 -1.09
CA GLY A 153 -2.88 -1.06 -0.21
C GLY A 153 -1.41 -0.78 0.08
N THR A 154 -0.59 -0.47 -0.93
CA THR A 154 0.84 -0.16 -0.73
C THR A 154 1.05 1.16 0.01
N ALA A 155 0.18 2.14 -0.20
CA ALA A 155 0.17 3.39 0.56
C ALA A 155 -0.09 3.12 2.06
N ILE A 156 -1.15 2.36 2.40
CA ILE A 156 -1.45 1.96 3.78
C ILE A 156 -0.33 1.08 4.35
N GLY A 157 0.18 0.14 3.56
CA GLY A 157 1.27 -0.76 3.94
C GLY A 157 2.53 -0.01 4.37
N ASN A 158 2.87 1.10 3.69
CA ASN A 158 4.01 1.91 4.05
C ASN A 158 3.81 2.74 5.32
N LEU A 159 2.58 3.17 5.63
CA LEU A 159 2.25 3.75 6.93
C LEU A 159 2.36 2.70 8.05
N LEU A 160 2.00 1.46 7.78
CA LEU A 160 2.14 0.35 8.73
C LEU A 160 3.59 -0.13 8.89
N LEU A 161 4.43 -0.04 7.85
CA LEU A 161 5.86 -0.29 7.97
C LEU A 161 6.51 0.73 8.91
N ASN A 162 6.16 2.01 8.75
CA ASN A 162 6.59 3.03 9.70
C ASN A 162 6.07 2.73 11.11
N PHE A 163 4.78 2.39 11.26
CA PHE A 163 4.20 1.97 12.54
C PHE A 163 5.00 0.85 13.22
N CYS A 164 5.40 -0.18 12.48
CA CYS A 164 6.22 -1.28 13.01
C CYS A 164 7.64 -0.84 13.38
N GLY A 165 8.26 0.09 12.63
CA GLY A 165 9.63 0.56 12.85
C GLY A 165 9.80 1.64 13.93
N LEU A 166 8.75 2.43 14.23
CA LEU A 166 8.82 3.55 15.17
C LEU A 166 9.40 3.24 16.57
N PRO A 167 9.15 2.05 17.19
CA PRO A 167 9.79 1.68 18.45
C PRO A 167 11.32 1.65 18.41
N GLY A 168 11.92 1.46 17.23
CA GLY A 168 13.37 1.48 17.03
C GLY A 168 13.96 2.85 16.73
N HIS A 169 13.14 3.86 16.45
CA HIS A 169 13.58 5.22 16.11
C HIS A 169 13.32 6.24 17.21
N LEU A 170 12.24 6.07 17.96
CA LEU A 170 11.78 7.06 18.94
C LEU A 170 11.77 6.47 20.36
N GLY A 171 11.82 7.36 21.36
CA GLY A 171 11.60 6.96 22.76
C GLY A 171 10.20 6.38 22.95
N ILE A 172 10.03 5.47 23.93
CA ILE A 172 8.80 4.68 24.16
C ILE A 172 7.50 5.50 24.07
N ARG A 173 7.47 6.69 24.68
CA ARG A 173 6.28 7.57 24.68
C ARG A 173 6.01 8.17 23.31
N ASP A 174 7.04 8.66 22.64
CA ASP A 174 6.94 9.29 21.33
C ASP A 174 6.61 8.25 20.25
N ALA A 175 7.20 7.06 20.34
CA ALA A 175 6.87 5.92 19.49
C ALA A 175 5.38 5.52 19.63
N ALA A 176 4.85 5.45 20.86
CA ALA A 176 3.44 5.15 21.07
C ALA A 176 2.51 6.22 20.48
N ALA A 177 2.82 7.50 20.68
CA ALA A 177 2.05 8.59 20.11
C ALA A 177 2.11 8.61 18.57
N ALA A 178 3.30 8.45 17.99
CA ALA A 178 3.49 8.40 16.54
C ALA A 178 2.80 7.19 15.91
N ARG A 179 2.79 6.02 16.58
CA ARG A 179 2.05 4.83 16.15
C ARG A 179 0.55 5.09 16.09
N GLU A 180 -0.04 5.71 17.11
CA GLU A 180 -1.46 6.11 17.08
C GLU A 180 -1.75 7.17 16.00
N GLN A 181 -0.80 8.07 15.74
CA GLN A 181 -0.91 9.00 14.62
C GLN A 181 -0.91 8.27 13.27
N ARG A 182 -0.10 7.22 13.07
CA ARG A 182 -0.15 6.41 11.83
C ARG A 182 -1.52 5.76 11.63
N LEU A 183 -2.15 5.28 12.70
CA LEU A 183 -3.50 4.70 12.63
C LEU A 183 -4.54 5.76 12.23
N THR A 184 -4.42 6.98 12.78
CA THR A 184 -5.25 8.13 12.40
C THR A 184 -5.06 8.49 10.93
N ASP A 185 -3.82 8.55 10.46
CA ASP A 185 -3.50 8.86 9.06
C ASP A 185 -4.03 7.79 8.09
N ILE A 186 -4.00 6.50 8.46
CA ILE A 186 -4.61 5.42 7.67
C ILE A 186 -6.13 5.61 7.57
N GLN A 187 -6.78 5.97 8.68
CA GLN A 187 -8.21 6.28 8.69
C GLN A 187 -8.54 7.47 7.78
N GLU A 188 -7.79 8.56 7.88
CA GLU A 188 -8.00 9.76 7.07
C GLU A 188 -7.75 9.49 5.58
N LEU A 189 -6.69 8.76 5.23
CA LEU A 189 -6.38 8.37 3.85
C LEU A 189 -7.54 7.57 3.24
N TRP A 190 -7.96 6.50 3.91
CA TRP A 190 -9.03 5.64 3.38
C TRP A 190 -10.37 6.38 3.28
N ASN A 191 -10.76 7.10 4.34
CA ASN A 191 -12.04 7.82 4.33
C ASN A 191 -12.05 8.90 3.25
N THR A 192 -10.96 9.66 3.11
CA THR A 192 -10.85 10.67 2.04
C THR A 192 -10.95 10.02 0.66
N PHE A 193 -10.21 8.93 0.43
CA PHE A 193 -10.26 8.18 -0.82
C PHE A 193 -11.69 7.70 -1.14
N ALA A 194 -12.32 7.00 -0.19
CA ALA A 194 -13.63 6.37 -0.38
C ALA A 194 -14.75 7.40 -0.54
N GLU A 195 -14.75 8.47 0.25
CA GLU A 195 -15.71 9.58 0.13
C GLU A 195 -15.53 10.29 -1.21
N ARG A 196 -14.29 10.63 -1.57
CA ARG A 196 -14.03 11.34 -2.82
C ARG A 196 -14.37 10.50 -4.05
N PHE A 197 -14.02 9.22 -4.04
CA PHE A 197 -14.39 8.30 -5.11
C PHE A 197 -15.91 8.19 -5.27
N GLN A 198 -16.68 8.14 -4.18
CA GLN A 198 -18.14 8.12 -4.23
C GLN A 198 -18.75 9.42 -4.78
N VAL A 199 -18.20 10.58 -4.39
CA VAL A 199 -18.60 11.88 -4.95
C VAL A 199 -18.35 11.91 -6.46
N LEU A 200 -17.14 11.53 -6.89
CA LEU A 200 -16.80 11.44 -8.31
C LEU A 200 -17.69 10.44 -9.05
N ALA A 201 -17.98 9.28 -8.46
CA ALA A 201 -18.86 8.29 -9.06
C ALA A 201 -20.29 8.80 -9.23
N THR A 202 -20.80 9.58 -8.27
CA THR A 202 -22.13 10.18 -8.34
C THR A 202 -22.19 11.28 -9.40
N GLU A 203 -21.17 12.15 -9.46
CA GLU A 203 -21.18 13.34 -10.30
C GLU A 203 -20.69 13.11 -11.74
N LYS A 204 -19.78 12.16 -11.93
CA LYS A 204 -18.95 12.07 -13.14
C LYS A 204 -18.97 10.71 -13.83
N THR A 205 -19.55 9.67 -13.24
CA THR A 205 -19.64 8.35 -13.90
C THR A 205 -20.36 8.49 -15.23
N ARG A 206 -19.76 8.01 -16.31
CA ARG A 206 -20.30 8.09 -17.67
C ARG A 206 -21.06 6.83 -18.08
N ASP A 207 -20.69 5.68 -17.52
CA ASP A 207 -21.39 4.43 -17.76
C ASP A 207 -22.76 4.37 -17.05
N ALA A 208 -23.78 3.87 -17.75
CA ALA A 208 -25.15 3.85 -17.22
C ALA A 208 -25.36 2.81 -16.11
N ALA A 209 -24.71 1.63 -16.21
CA ALA A 209 -24.85 0.56 -15.24
C ALA A 209 -24.04 0.86 -13.98
N LEU A 210 -22.80 1.36 -14.14
CA LEU A 210 -21.96 1.72 -13.00
C LEU A 210 -22.50 2.94 -12.22
N ARG A 211 -23.38 3.75 -12.83
CA ARG A 211 -24.10 4.85 -12.15
C ARG A 211 -25.28 4.37 -11.31
N ALA A 212 -25.62 3.08 -11.32
CA ALA A 212 -26.70 2.56 -10.48
C ALA A 212 -26.49 2.97 -9.02
N PRO A 213 -27.49 3.58 -8.35
CA PRO A 213 -27.36 4.01 -6.96
C PRO A 213 -26.88 2.87 -6.06
N GLY A 214 -25.82 3.14 -5.28
CA GLY A 214 -25.20 2.18 -4.36
C GLY A 214 -24.10 1.32 -4.97
N TYR A 215 -23.96 1.23 -6.29
CA TYR A 215 -22.94 0.38 -6.91
C TYR A 215 -21.50 0.82 -6.57
N ALA A 216 -21.21 2.12 -6.56
CA ALA A 216 -19.89 2.63 -6.18
C ALA A 216 -19.49 2.19 -4.75
N SER A 217 -20.45 2.14 -3.82
CA SER A 217 -20.21 1.67 -2.46
C SER A 217 -19.93 0.17 -2.42
N GLU A 218 -20.63 -0.66 -3.23
CA GLU A 218 -20.33 -2.08 -3.36
C GLU A 218 -18.95 -2.33 -3.99
N PHE A 219 -18.60 -1.56 -5.03
CA PHE A 219 -17.28 -1.61 -5.65
C PHE A 219 -16.16 -1.30 -4.65
N LEU A 220 -16.35 -0.29 -3.80
CA LEU A 220 -15.37 0.08 -2.78
C LEU A 220 -15.15 -0.99 -1.70
N LYS A 221 -16.13 -1.86 -1.41
CA LYS A 221 -15.91 -3.01 -0.51
C LYS A 221 -14.88 -3.98 -1.09
N LYS A 222 -14.97 -4.22 -2.40
CA LYS A 222 -13.98 -5.04 -3.12
C LYS A 222 -12.62 -4.35 -3.13
N VAL A 223 -12.57 -3.04 -3.44
CA VAL A 223 -11.32 -2.26 -3.43
C VAL A 223 -10.65 -2.31 -2.05
N TRP A 224 -11.43 -2.20 -0.99
CA TRP A 224 -10.96 -2.32 0.38
C TRP A 224 -10.34 -3.68 0.67
N ALA A 225 -11.05 -4.77 0.34
CA ALA A 225 -10.53 -6.12 0.55
C ALA A 225 -9.20 -6.36 -0.21
N ASP A 226 -9.11 -5.88 -1.46
CA ASP A 226 -7.86 -5.90 -2.22
C ASP A 226 -6.76 -5.08 -1.53
N ALA A 227 -7.08 -3.85 -1.09
CA ALA A 227 -6.12 -2.98 -0.42
C ALA A 227 -5.55 -3.60 0.86
N ILE A 228 -6.37 -4.27 1.67
CA ILE A 228 -5.88 -4.98 2.86
C ILE A 228 -4.94 -6.13 2.49
N GLY A 229 -5.28 -6.90 1.45
CA GLY A 229 -4.42 -7.98 0.97
C GLY A 229 -3.07 -7.47 0.46
N PHE A 230 -3.09 -6.46 -0.42
CA PHE A 230 -1.87 -5.86 -0.97
C PHE A 230 -1.02 -5.12 0.08
N CYS A 231 -1.67 -4.49 1.06
CA CYS A 231 -1.02 -3.92 2.24
C CYS A 231 -0.21 -4.98 3.00
N GLY A 232 -0.79 -6.17 3.21
CA GLY A 232 -0.07 -7.26 3.87
C GLY A 232 1.08 -7.83 3.04
N THR A 233 0.95 -7.88 1.70
CA THR A 233 2.08 -8.27 0.83
C THR A 233 3.20 -7.22 0.84
N GLU A 234 2.87 -5.93 0.92
CA GLU A 234 3.85 -4.84 1.04
C GLU A 234 4.64 -4.98 2.36
N LEU A 235 3.96 -5.24 3.48
CA LEU A 235 4.60 -5.46 4.77
C LEU A 235 5.60 -6.63 4.72
N ILE A 236 5.20 -7.77 4.14
CA ILE A 236 6.08 -8.94 4.02
C ILE A 236 7.25 -8.67 3.07
N ARG A 237 6.99 -8.19 1.84
CA ARG A 237 8.04 -8.03 0.83
C ARG A 237 9.13 -7.04 1.24
N ARG A 238 8.77 -5.99 2.00
CA ARG A 238 9.72 -5.02 2.54
C ARG A 238 10.50 -5.52 3.77
N SER A 239 10.05 -6.61 4.39
CA SER A 239 10.70 -7.19 5.57
C SER A 239 11.69 -8.33 5.24
N VAL A 240 11.43 -9.09 4.17
CA VAL A 240 12.23 -10.29 3.84
C VAL A 240 12.70 -10.38 2.39
N GLY A 241 12.21 -9.49 1.52
CA GLY A 241 12.51 -9.50 0.09
C GLY A 241 13.78 -8.72 -0.26
N LEU A 242 13.90 -8.31 -1.52
CA LEU A 242 15.08 -7.60 -2.02
C LEU A 242 15.17 -6.14 -1.56
N SER A 243 14.05 -5.43 -1.65
CA SER A 243 13.99 -3.97 -1.51
C SER A 243 13.41 -3.61 -0.15
N HIS A 244 14.28 -3.41 0.82
CA HIS A 244 13.91 -3.07 2.19
C HIS A 244 13.43 -1.61 2.32
N VAL A 245 13.04 -1.20 3.54
CA VAL A 245 12.66 0.18 3.86
C VAL A 245 13.51 0.75 5.00
N ALA A 246 13.85 2.04 4.87
CA ALA A 246 14.63 2.76 5.87
C ALA A 246 13.97 2.75 7.26
N ASP A 247 12.64 2.65 7.33
CA ASP A 247 11.86 2.57 8.56
C ASP A 247 12.31 1.42 9.49
N ILE A 248 12.89 0.36 8.93
CA ILE A 248 13.37 -0.79 9.72
C ILE A 248 14.89 -0.93 9.59
N ASP A 249 15.45 -0.82 8.39
CA ASP A 249 16.88 -1.07 8.15
C ASP A 249 17.81 -0.10 8.89
N THR A 250 17.36 1.13 9.11
CA THR A 250 18.18 2.17 9.76
C THR A 250 18.11 2.12 11.29
N ILE A 251 17.31 1.23 11.88
CA ILE A 251 17.28 0.97 13.32
C ILE A 251 18.66 0.45 13.75
N GLN A 252 19.28 1.15 14.72
CA GLN A 252 20.65 0.88 15.16
C GLN A 252 20.76 -0.35 16.06
N ASP A 253 19.78 -0.54 16.95
CA ASP A 253 19.73 -1.70 17.85
C ASP A 253 19.25 -2.94 17.09
N ALA A 254 20.11 -3.95 17.00
CA ALA A 254 19.85 -5.13 16.17
C ALA A 254 18.65 -5.95 16.68
N GLU A 255 18.51 -6.12 17.99
CA GLU A 255 17.40 -6.87 18.58
C GLU A 255 16.06 -6.15 18.34
N MET A 256 16.02 -4.84 18.55
CA MET A 256 14.85 -4.02 18.23
C MET A 256 14.50 -4.10 16.74
N ARG A 257 15.50 -4.06 15.86
CA ARG A 257 15.27 -4.25 14.41
C ARG A 257 14.64 -5.60 14.11
N HIS A 258 15.12 -6.68 14.75
CA HIS A 258 14.54 -8.02 14.60
C HIS A 258 13.08 -8.07 15.10
N GLU A 259 12.77 -7.44 16.22
CA GLU A 259 11.39 -7.34 16.73
C GLU A 259 10.48 -6.55 15.78
N CYS A 260 10.95 -5.43 15.22
CA CYS A 260 10.23 -4.66 14.21
C CYS A 260 9.95 -5.49 12.94
N LEU A 261 10.92 -6.28 12.48
CA LEU A 261 10.75 -7.21 11.34
C LEU A 261 9.71 -8.28 11.66
N ARG A 262 9.79 -8.93 12.82
CA ARG A 262 8.81 -9.95 13.26
C ARG A 262 7.40 -9.38 13.34
N HIS A 263 7.27 -8.15 13.83
CA HIS A 263 5.98 -7.46 13.88
C HIS A 263 5.42 -7.22 12.48
N ALA A 264 6.22 -6.68 11.54
CA ALA A 264 5.79 -6.45 10.17
C ALA A 264 5.41 -7.75 9.44
N ILE A 265 6.19 -8.83 9.61
CA ILE A 265 5.91 -10.16 9.06
C ILE A 265 4.59 -10.72 9.61
N THR A 266 4.42 -10.69 10.93
CA THR A 266 3.24 -11.25 11.60
C THR A 266 1.98 -10.49 11.22
N LEU A 267 2.03 -9.16 11.22
CA LEU A 267 0.92 -8.31 10.81
C LEU A 267 0.60 -8.51 9.32
N GLY A 268 1.61 -8.48 8.44
CA GLY A 268 1.42 -8.65 7.01
C GLY A 268 0.77 -10.00 6.67
N LYS A 269 1.24 -11.08 7.29
CA LYS A 269 0.62 -12.40 7.17
C LYS A 269 -0.84 -12.40 7.58
N ALA A 270 -1.15 -11.81 8.74
CA ALA A 270 -2.52 -11.74 9.23
C ALA A 270 -3.41 -10.99 8.23
N LEU A 271 -3.00 -9.79 7.79
CA LEU A 271 -3.78 -8.98 6.86
C LEU A 271 -4.06 -9.69 5.53
N ILE A 272 -3.08 -10.39 4.95
CA ILE A 272 -3.29 -11.18 3.72
C ILE A 272 -4.36 -12.25 3.94
N VAL A 273 -4.25 -13.00 5.04
CA VAL A 273 -5.10 -14.18 5.28
C VAL A 273 -6.54 -13.80 5.65
N ILE A 274 -6.74 -12.67 6.32
CA ILE A 274 -8.06 -12.23 6.80
C ILE A 274 -8.60 -11.00 6.06
N ALA A 275 -8.02 -10.64 4.90
CA ALA A 275 -8.40 -9.45 4.14
C ALA A 275 -9.91 -9.33 3.93
N ASP A 276 -10.56 -10.40 3.45
CA ASP A 276 -12.01 -10.44 3.18
C ASP A 276 -12.89 -10.35 4.45
N ARG A 277 -12.29 -10.41 5.65
CA ARG A 277 -12.99 -10.32 6.95
C ARG A 277 -12.80 -8.98 7.65
N ILE A 278 -12.00 -8.08 7.07
CA ILE A 278 -11.79 -6.73 7.59
C ILE A 278 -12.72 -5.81 6.80
N GLU A 279 -13.90 -5.52 7.34
CA GLU A 279 -14.98 -4.84 6.60
C GLU A 279 -14.87 -3.30 6.60
N SER A 280 -14.02 -2.72 7.45
CA SER A 280 -13.83 -1.27 7.53
C SER A 280 -12.44 -0.88 8.04
N VAL A 281 -12.09 0.39 7.92
CA VAL A 281 -10.82 0.93 8.43
C VAL A 281 -10.75 0.90 9.96
N GLU A 282 -11.87 1.04 10.65
CA GLU A 282 -11.95 0.83 12.10
C GLU A 282 -11.64 -0.62 12.48
N ALA A 283 -12.13 -1.59 11.69
CA ALA A 283 -11.82 -3.00 11.89
C ALA A 283 -10.34 -3.30 11.61
N LEU A 284 -9.73 -2.65 10.61
CA LEU A 284 -8.28 -2.71 10.37
C LEU A 284 -7.52 -2.17 11.58
N ILE A 285 -7.85 -0.97 12.05
CA ILE A 285 -7.17 -0.33 13.18
C ILE A 285 -7.29 -1.20 14.45
N ALA A 286 -8.48 -1.72 14.72
CA ALA A 286 -8.70 -2.64 15.84
C ALA A 286 -7.84 -3.90 15.70
N ARG A 287 -7.69 -4.42 14.48
CA ARG A 287 -6.81 -5.57 14.20
C ARG A 287 -5.35 -5.22 14.43
N VAL A 288 -4.85 -4.12 13.88
CA VAL A 288 -3.44 -3.72 14.02
C VAL A 288 -3.04 -3.59 15.49
N ARG A 289 -3.90 -2.98 16.31
CA ARG A 289 -3.68 -2.85 17.76
C ARG A 289 -3.58 -4.20 18.51
N GLN A 290 -4.17 -5.27 17.99
CA GLN A 290 -4.04 -6.61 18.60
C GLN A 290 -2.66 -7.25 18.36
N TYR A 291 -1.90 -6.74 17.39
CA TYR A 291 -0.56 -7.21 17.05
C TYR A 291 0.56 -6.27 17.57
N SER A 292 0.19 -5.22 18.32
CA SER A 292 1.07 -4.09 18.71
C SER A 292 1.70 -4.18 20.09
#